data_AF-A0A9D6F9L4-F1
#
_entry.id   AF-A0A9D6F9L4-F1
#
_cell.length_a   1.000
_cell.length_b   1.000
_cell.length_c   1.000
_cell.angle_alpha   90.00
_cell.angle_beta   90.00
_cell.angle_gamma   90.00
#
_symmetry.space_group_name_H-M   'P 1'
#
loop_
_entity.id
_entity.type
_entity.pdbx_description
1 polymer ?
#
loop_
_entity_poly.entity_id
_entity_poly.type
_entity_poly.pdbx_seq_one_letter_code
_entity_poly.pdbx_strand_id
1 'polypeptide(L)'
;MPKKITHKTGFLNVLCGGTGLLGAGPFHELWEADHRRLPVYSVVLDTDMPEERLIDEGIIDACIPVGLTHHEIRAVKGSHATFGRTVEAIVREMWDYLDEEDFRNGARTTRCLAQLAFEVHRDLIASRLNQCIRDFQHREGTDEIVPVFTGSSGGGTGSSFVILLAQALQDTAFRSRVFQGLTDGQMNTPTAFMVEPFFRSFVHSEDAIHPARILGNAMAFRIESEYLERKGRFKNIYHQGLSNAGGAVLDSERDVAKVLGTSVYQFEKHWSSYIKPRTVDTADVLAIFGHYLGHDTPERAMMNTRPTPVQTEPSPNGQPQPS
;
A
#
# COMPACT_ATOMS: atom_id res chain seq x y z
N MET A 1 12.56 36.95 -17.51
CA MET A 1 12.45 35.78 -16.60
C MET A 1 12.23 34.55 -17.48
N PRO A 2 13.06 33.50 -17.38
CA PRO A 2 12.82 32.27 -18.13
C PRO A 2 11.44 31.70 -17.75
N LYS A 3 10.66 31.28 -18.75
CA LYS A 3 9.38 30.60 -18.51
C LYS A 3 9.67 29.32 -17.72
N LYS A 4 9.12 29.23 -16.51
CA LYS A 4 9.12 28.00 -15.71
C LYS A 4 8.41 26.94 -16.56
N ILE A 5 9.08 25.83 -16.84
CA ILE A 5 8.45 24.68 -17.49
C ILE A 5 7.40 24.19 -16.50
N THR A 6 6.13 24.15 -16.93
CA THR A 6 5.03 23.63 -16.12
C THR A 6 4.63 22.28 -16.69
N HIS A 7 4.61 21.27 -15.83
CA HIS A 7 4.15 19.93 -16.19
C HIS A 7 2.64 19.83 -15.94
N LYS A 8 1.90 19.23 -16.88
CA LYS A 8 0.45 19.04 -16.68
C LYS A 8 0.14 18.13 -15.49
N THR A 9 0.87 17.04 -15.33
CA THR A 9 0.66 16.05 -14.26
C THR A 9 1.99 15.72 -13.61
N GLY A 10 1.98 15.59 -12.28
CA GLY A 10 3.06 14.95 -11.54
C GLY A 10 2.56 14.02 -10.44
N PHE A 11 3.50 13.26 -9.86
CA PHE A 11 3.21 12.18 -8.94
C PHE A 11 3.78 12.46 -7.55
N LEU A 12 2.94 12.32 -6.53
CA LEU A 12 3.36 12.35 -5.13
C LEU A 12 3.37 10.91 -4.61
N ASN A 13 4.56 10.35 -4.48
CA ASN A 13 4.76 8.97 -4.07
C ASN A 13 4.87 8.91 -2.55
N VAL A 14 3.86 8.38 -1.87
CA VAL A 14 3.86 8.19 -0.43
C VAL A 14 4.20 6.74 -0.11
N LEU A 15 5.46 6.51 0.25
CA LEU A 15 6.04 5.22 0.58
C LEU A 15 5.73 4.90 2.05
N CYS A 16 4.77 4.00 2.27
CA CYS A 16 4.24 3.66 3.58
C CYS A 16 4.94 2.41 4.15
N GLY A 17 5.65 2.60 5.26
CA GLY A 17 6.38 1.53 5.93
C GLY A 17 7.60 1.02 5.15
N GLY A 18 8.36 0.12 5.79
CA GLY A 18 9.59 -0.42 5.20
C GLY A 18 9.42 -1.06 3.82
N THR A 19 8.33 -1.77 3.55
CA THR A 19 8.09 -2.33 2.20
C THR A 19 7.84 -1.25 1.15
N GLY A 20 7.15 -0.17 1.51
CA GLY A 20 7.01 0.98 0.60
C GLY A 20 8.37 1.57 0.26
N LEU A 21 9.24 1.73 1.26
CA LEU A 21 10.60 2.23 1.10
C LEU A 21 11.49 1.33 0.24
N LEU A 22 11.36 0.00 0.35
CA LEU A 22 12.11 -0.95 -0.47
C LEU A 22 11.94 -0.71 -1.98
N GLY A 23 10.76 -0.27 -2.42
CA GLY A 23 10.49 0.05 -3.82
C GLY A 23 11.18 1.31 -4.34
N ALA A 24 11.68 2.19 -3.46
CA ALA A 24 12.21 3.51 -3.84
C ALA A 24 13.47 3.41 -4.71
N GLY A 25 14.41 2.52 -4.36
CA GLY A 25 15.67 2.35 -5.10
C GLY A 25 15.45 1.92 -6.55
N PRO A 26 14.78 0.78 -6.81
CA PRO A 26 14.50 0.34 -8.18
C PRO A 26 13.66 1.33 -8.99
N PHE A 27 12.73 2.05 -8.34
CA PHE A 27 12.01 3.16 -8.98
C PHE A 27 12.98 4.27 -9.42
N HIS A 28 13.83 4.73 -8.50
CA HIS A 28 14.77 5.81 -8.73
C HIS A 28 15.76 5.46 -9.85
N GLU A 29 16.31 4.25 -9.87
CA GLU A 29 17.19 3.77 -10.94
C GLU A 29 16.55 3.91 -12.33
N LEU A 30 15.27 3.54 -12.47
CA LEU A 30 14.54 3.65 -13.74
C LEU A 30 14.22 5.10 -14.10
N TRP A 31 13.88 5.93 -13.10
CA TRP A 31 13.61 7.35 -13.28
C TRP A 31 14.86 8.12 -13.71
N GLU A 32 16.02 7.83 -13.12
CA GLU A 32 17.33 8.34 -13.54
C GLU A 32 17.69 7.88 -14.95
N ALA A 33 17.50 6.59 -15.25
CA ALA A 33 17.78 6.03 -16.57
C ALA A 33 16.93 6.68 -17.68
N ASP A 34 15.75 7.19 -17.35
CA ASP A 34 14.87 7.96 -18.26
C ASP A 34 15.11 9.47 -18.19
N HIS A 35 16.25 9.89 -17.63
CA HIS A 35 16.68 11.28 -17.50
C HIS A 35 15.68 12.16 -16.75
N ARG A 36 15.02 11.60 -15.71
CA ARG A 36 14.11 12.33 -14.82
C ARG A 36 12.99 13.08 -15.56
N ARG A 37 12.49 12.52 -16.66
CA ARG A 37 11.47 13.16 -17.50
C ARG A 37 10.11 13.32 -16.83
N LEU A 38 9.85 12.54 -15.78
CA LEU A 38 8.59 12.55 -15.02
C LEU A 38 8.75 13.42 -13.77
N PRO A 39 7.85 14.37 -13.52
CA PRO A 39 7.83 15.13 -12.27
C PRO A 39 7.29 14.24 -11.15
N VAL A 40 8.18 13.88 -10.23
CA VAL A 40 7.90 12.96 -9.11
C VAL A 40 8.38 13.62 -7.82
N TYR A 41 7.69 13.36 -6.72
CA TYR A 41 8.14 13.68 -5.37
C TYR A 41 7.88 12.51 -4.42
N SER A 42 8.93 11.94 -3.84
CA SER A 42 8.89 10.73 -3.02
C SER A 42 8.98 11.06 -1.53
N VAL A 43 7.94 10.70 -0.79
CA VAL A 43 7.82 10.93 0.65
C VAL A 43 7.72 9.60 1.37
N VAL A 44 8.57 9.38 2.37
CA VAL A 44 8.46 8.23 3.28
C VAL A 44 7.56 8.60 4.45
N LEU A 45 6.56 7.77 4.72
CA LEU A 45 5.76 7.82 5.95
C LEU A 45 5.95 6.50 6.69
N ASP A 46 6.70 6.54 7.78
CA ASP A 46 7.07 5.33 8.53
C ASP A 46 7.26 5.64 10.03
N THR A 47 7.11 4.61 10.84
CA THR A 47 7.44 4.64 12.26
C THR A 47 8.96 4.61 12.50
N ASP A 48 9.71 4.11 11.53
CA ASP A 48 11.17 4.11 11.55
C ASP A 48 11.75 5.24 10.69
N MET A 49 12.89 5.78 11.12
CA MET A 49 13.67 6.70 10.28
C MET A 49 14.35 5.92 9.14
N PRO A 50 14.25 6.38 7.89
CA PRO A 50 15.05 5.83 6.80
C PRO A 50 16.54 6.14 7.01
N GLU A 51 17.40 5.39 6.34
CA GLU A 51 18.83 5.69 6.28
C GLU A 51 19.06 7.06 5.61
N GLU A 52 19.89 7.92 6.21
CA GLU A 52 20.14 9.29 5.72
C GLU A 52 20.59 9.32 4.25
N ARG A 53 21.37 8.32 3.83
CA ARG A 53 21.84 8.19 2.45
C ARG A 53 20.72 8.19 1.41
N LEU A 54 19.51 7.73 1.75
CA LEU A 54 18.40 7.70 0.79
C LEU A 54 17.94 9.12 0.41
N ILE A 55 18.08 10.08 1.33
CA ILE A 55 17.81 11.49 1.07
C ILE A 55 19.00 12.12 0.34
N ASP A 56 20.22 11.86 0.83
CA ASP A 56 21.45 12.43 0.24
C ASP A 56 21.67 12.00 -1.21
N GLU A 57 21.34 10.76 -1.55
CA GLU A 57 21.40 10.22 -2.91
C GLU A 57 20.18 10.65 -3.77
N GLY A 58 19.17 11.30 -3.18
CA GLY A 58 17.97 11.74 -3.89
C GLY A 58 17.01 10.61 -4.28
N ILE A 59 17.12 9.45 -3.62
CA ILE A 59 16.20 8.31 -3.80
C ILE A 59 14.81 8.67 -3.25
N ILE A 60 14.77 9.42 -2.15
CA ILE A 60 13.57 10.01 -1.57
C ILE A 60 13.78 11.52 -1.36
N ASP A 61 12.69 12.27 -1.37
CA ASP A 61 12.72 13.73 -1.22
C ASP A 61 12.45 14.19 0.22
N ALA A 62 11.63 13.44 0.95
CA ALA A 62 11.25 13.76 2.31
C ALA A 62 10.93 12.52 3.14
N CYS A 63 11.02 12.66 4.45
CA CYS A 63 10.55 11.69 5.43
C CYS A 63 9.63 12.36 6.45
N ILE A 64 8.54 11.68 6.78
CA ILE A 64 7.62 12.00 7.85
C ILE A 64 7.72 10.87 8.87
N PRO A 65 8.63 10.98 9.85
CA PRO A 65 8.73 9.97 10.90
C PRO A 65 7.55 10.12 11.86
N VAL A 66 6.89 9.01 12.14
CA VAL A 66 5.73 8.96 13.03
C VAL A 66 5.90 7.92 14.14
N GLY A 67 7.14 7.49 14.39
CA GLY A 67 7.46 6.69 15.57
C GLY A 67 7.18 7.48 16.85
N LEU A 68 6.66 6.81 17.87
CA LEU A 68 6.48 7.41 19.18
C LEU A 68 7.77 7.29 19.99
N THR A 69 8.23 8.41 20.53
CA THR A 69 9.33 8.46 21.49
C THR A 69 8.89 7.92 22.86
N HIS A 70 9.85 7.56 23.72
CA HIS A 70 9.56 7.19 25.11
C HIS A 70 8.69 8.20 25.86
N HIS A 71 8.93 9.50 25.64
CA HIS A 71 8.16 10.57 26.28
C HIS A 71 6.71 10.60 25.76
N GLU A 72 6.51 10.44 24.46
CA GLU A 72 5.18 10.40 23.86
C GLU A 72 4.40 9.17 24.30
N ILE A 73 5.04 8.01 24.37
CA ILE A 73 4.40 6.79 24.89
C ILE A 73 3.94 7.00 26.33
N ARG A 74 4.78 7.61 27.19
CA ARG A 74 4.39 7.95 28.56
C ARG A 74 3.25 8.95 28.62
N ALA A 75 3.26 9.98 27.78
CA ALA A 75 2.19 10.97 27.71
C ALA A 75 0.86 10.33 27.25
N VAL A 76 0.91 9.51 26.21
CA VAL A 76 -0.23 8.76 25.70
C VAL A 76 -0.79 7.82 26.77
N LYS A 77 0.05 7.08 27.51
CA LYS A 77 -0.41 6.23 28.61
C LYS A 77 -1.02 7.04 29.77
N GLY A 78 -0.42 8.17 30.12
CA GLY A 78 -0.87 9.00 31.24
C GLY A 78 -2.16 9.79 30.96
N SER A 79 -2.45 10.12 29.69
CA SER A 79 -3.59 10.95 29.32
C SER A 79 -4.23 10.54 27.99
N HIS A 80 -4.37 9.25 27.70
CA HIS A 80 -4.87 8.75 26.40
C HIS A 80 -6.19 9.39 25.93
N ALA A 81 -7.08 9.74 26.85
CA ALA A 81 -8.37 10.35 26.52
C ALA A 81 -8.25 11.72 25.83
N THR A 82 -7.15 12.46 26.04
CA THR A 82 -6.94 13.77 25.39
C THR A 82 -6.61 13.67 23.92
N PHE A 83 -6.18 12.49 23.45
CA PHE A 83 -5.84 12.22 22.05
C PHE A 83 -7.04 11.68 21.25
N GLY A 84 -8.21 11.54 21.88
CA GLY A 84 -9.43 11.08 21.25
C GLY A 84 -9.76 9.60 21.51
N ARG A 85 -10.97 9.19 21.11
CA ARG A 85 -11.55 7.88 21.45
C ARG A 85 -10.77 6.71 20.87
N THR A 86 -10.21 6.87 19.67
CA THR A 86 -9.41 5.83 19.00
C THR A 86 -8.14 5.54 19.81
N VAL A 87 -7.41 6.58 20.22
CA VAL A 87 -6.20 6.45 21.04
C VAL A 87 -6.54 5.84 22.40
N GLU A 88 -7.62 6.30 23.03
CA GLU A 88 -8.09 5.71 24.29
C GLU A 88 -8.40 4.21 24.18
N ALA A 89 -9.09 3.79 23.12
CA ALA A 89 -9.40 2.37 22.90
C ALA A 89 -8.13 1.54 22.71
N ILE A 90 -7.21 1.99 21.83
CA ILE A 90 -5.97 1.27 21.55
C ILE A 90 -5.11 1.17 22.81
N VAL A 91 -4.96 2.25 23.58
CA VAL A 91 -4.13 2.25 24.79
C VAL A 91 -4.68 1.31 25.87
N ARG A 92 -6.01 1.20 25.99
CA ARG A 92 -6.64 0.26 26.94
C ARG A 92 -6.40 -1.20 26.54
N GLU A 93 -6.45 -1.51 25.25
CA GLU A 93 -6.27 -2.88 24.74
C GLU A 93 -4.80 -3.28 24.65
N MET A 94 -3.91 -2.34 24.37
CA MET A 94 -2.49 -2.59 24.09
C MET A 94 -1.55 -2.11 25.20
N TRP A 95 -2.07 -1.78 26.39
CA TRP A 95 -1.33 -1.12 27.48
C TRP A 95 0.05 -1.72 27.76
N ASP A 96 0.11 -3.06 27.80
CA ASP A 96 1.32 -3.83 28.11
C ASP A 96 2.34 -3.84 26.98
N TYR A 97 1.92 -3.55 25.75
CA TYR A 97 2.76 -3.47 24.55
C TYR A 97 3.21 -2.03 24.22
N LEU A 98 2.93 -1.07 25.11
CA LEU A 98 3.28 0.33 24.96
C LEU A 98 4.50 0.70 25.82
N ASP A 99 5.67 0.27 25.34
CA ASP A 99 6.99 0.85 25.64
C ASP A 99 7.75 1.08 24.32
N GLU A 100 8.86 1.83 24.35
CA GLU A 100 9.52 2.27 23.11
C GLU A 100 10.04 1.11 22.25
N GLU A 101 10.62 0.08 22.88
CA GLU A 101 11.24 -1.05 22.18
C GLU A 101 10.16 -1.93 21.54
N ASP A 102 9.13 -2.27 22.32
CA ASP A 102 8.01 -3.08 21.85
C ASP A 102 7.15 -2.31 20.84
N PHE A 103 7.04 -0.99 20.99
CA PHE A 103 6.32 -0.17 20.02
C PHE A 103 7.00 -0.17 18.66
N ARG A 104 8.32 0.07 18.61
CA ARG A 104 9.06 0.14 17.35
C ARG A 104 9.00 -1.20 16.60
N ASN A 105 9.24 -2.30 17.30
CA ASN A 105 9.18 -3.64 16.70
C ASN A 105 7.74 -4.06 16.38
N GLY A 106 6.81 -3.71 17.26
CA GLY A 106 5.40 -4.05 17.16
C GLY A 106 4.69 -3.34 16.01
N ALA A 107 4.94 -2.04 15.79
CA ALA A 107 4.30 -1.26 14.74
C ALA A 107 4.55 -1.82 13.33
N ARG A 108 5.71 -2.46 13.11
CA ARG A 108 6.05 -3.14 11.85
C ARG A 108 5.12 -4.30 11.51
N THR A 109 4.47 -4.91 12.50
CA THR A 109 3.66 -6.13 12.33
C THR A 109 2.25 -6.03 12.91
N THR A 110 1.97 -4.98 13.69
CA THR A 110 0.74 -4.80 14.46
C THR A 110 0.10 -3.47 14.08
N ARG A 111 -1.01 -3.56 13.33
CA ARG A 111 -1.67 -2.38 12.75
C ARG A 111 -2.20 -1.38 13.76
N CYS A 112 -2.67 -1.83 14.93
CA CYS A 112 -3.19 -0.92 15.96
C CYS A 112 -2.08 -0.03 16.56
N LEU A 113 -0.85 -0.54 16.69
CA LEU A 113 0.30 0.26 17.14
C LEU A 113 0.69 1.30 16.08
N ALA A 114 0.70 0.93 14.80
CA ALA A 114 0.86 1.90 13.72
C ALA A 114 -0.25 2.95 13.74
N GLN A 115 -1.52 2.55 13.91
CA GLN A 115 -2.64 3.48 14.01
C GLN A 115 -2.50 4.44 15.19
N LEU A 116 -2.01 3.96 16.34
CA LEU A 116 -1.72 4.82 17.49
C LEU A 116 -0.71 5.92 17.13
N ALA A 117 0.39 5.56 16.49
CA ALA A 117 1.37 6.52 15.98
C ALA A 117 0.74 7.55 15.04
N PHE A 118 -0.09 7.09 14.10
CA PHE A 118 -0.77 7.96 13.14
C PHE A 118 -1.69 8.96 13.82
N GLU A 119 -2.51 8.51 14.77
CA GLU A 119 -3.48 9.38 15.45
C GLU A 119 -2.79 10.42 16.35
N VAL A 120 -1.72 10.02 17.06
CA VAL A 120 -0.92 10.95 17.89
C VAL A 120 -0.25 12.00 17.01
N HIS A 121 0.29 11.61 15.85
CA HIS A 121 1.01 12.49 14.93
C HIS A 121 0.14 13.07 13.81
N ARG A 122 -1.19 12.95 13.89
CA ARG A 122 -2.10 13.28 12.79
C ARG A 122 -1.91 14.70 12.26
N ASP A 123 -1.72 15.66 13.16
CA ASP A 123 -1.49 17.06 12.82
C ASP A 123 -0.12 17.31 12.19
N LEU A 124 0.91 16.63 12.70
CA LEU A 124 2.26 16.66 12.15
C LEU A 124 2.28 16.11 10.72
N ILE A 125 1.64 14.94 10.50
CA ILE A 125 1.51 14.30 9.19
C ILE A 125 0.86 15.26 8.21
N ALA A 126 -0.25 15.90 8.59
CA ALA A 126 -0.95 16.84 7.72
C ALA A 126 -0.08 18.03 7.31
N SER A 127 0.61 18.66 8.28
CA SER A 127 1.50 19.79 8.02
C SER A 127 2.72 19.41 7.17
N ARG A 128 3.31 18.24 7.42
CA ARG A 128 4.47 17.76 6.66
C ARG A 128 4.09 17.36 5.23
N LEU A 129 2.94 16.73 5.03
CA LEU A 129 2.43 16.45 3.68
C LEU A 129 2.15 17.74 2.91
N ASN A 130 1.57 18.76 3.55
CA ASN A 130 1.41 20.08 2.91
C ASN A 130 2.76 20.66 2.47
N GLN A 131 3.77 20.62 3.34
CA GLN A 131 5.11 21.08 3.01
C GLN A 131 5.68 20.33 1.80
N CYS A 132 5.61 18.99 1.79
CA CYS A 132 6.06 18.16 0.67
C CYS A 132 5.37 18.54 -0.65
N ILE A 133 4.04 18.75 -0.61
CA ILE A 133 3.29 19.16 -1.80
C ILE A 133 3.73 20.53 -2.31
N ARG A 134 3.96 21.49 -1.41
CA ARG A 134 4.42 22.83 -1.79
C ARG A 134 5.84 22.81 -2.35
N ASP A 135 6.72 22.00 -1.77
CA ASP A 135 8.08 21.80 -2.27
C ASP A 135 8.06 21.14 -3.64
N PHE A 136 7.19 20.15 -3.84
CA PHE A 136 6.96 19.53 -5.15
C PHE A 136 6.48 20.54 -6.20
N GLN A 137 5.46 21.33 -5.89
CA GLN A 137 4.97 22.37 -6.79
C GLN A 137 6.01 23.46 -7.08
N HIS A 138 6.82 23.81 -6.08
CA HIS A 138 7.89 24.76 -6.27
C HIS A 138 9.00 24.20 -7.17
N ARG A 139 9.34 22.90 -7.03
CA ARG A 139 10.38 22.24 -7.83
C ARG A 139 9.93 21.99 -9.26
N GLU A 140 8.80 21.33 -9.46
CA GLU A 140 8.39 20.81 -10.77
C GLU A 140 7.34 21.68 -11.48
N GLY A 141 6.54 22.46 -10.74
CA GLY A 141 5.46 23.26 -11.32
C GLY A 141 4.38 22.41 -12.01
N THR A 142 3.58 21.69 -11.22
CA THR A 142 2.54 20.77 -11.71
C THR A 142 1.12 21.33 -11.59
N ASP A 143 0.28 21.11 -12.62
CA ASP A 143 -1.14 21.51 -12.58
C ASP A 143 -2.01 20.50 -11.82
N GLU A 144 -1.80 19.20 -12.08
CA GLU A 144 -2.45 18.08 -11.41
C GLU A 144 -1.42 17.22 -10.66
N ILE A 145 -1.74 16.82 -9.44
CA ILE A 145 -0.96 15.89 -8.62
C ILE A 145 -1.74 14.59 -8.47
N VAL A 146 -1.11 13.47 -8.83
CA VAL A 146 -1.60 12.12 -8.62
C VAL A 146 -0.90 11.52 -7.40
N PRO A 147 -1.59 11.31 -6.27
CA PRO A 147 -1.00 10.59 -5.16
C PRO A 147 -0.89 9.10 -5.48
N VAL A 148 0.28 8.53 -5.25
CA VAL A 148 0.54 7.09 -5.36
C VAL A 148 1.00 6.57 -4.00
N PHE A 149 0.23 5.67 -3.40
CA PHE A 149 0.55 5.07 -2.11
C PHE A 149 1.17 3.70 -2.33
N THR A 150 2.30 3.45 -1.68
CA THR A 150 3.08 2.22 -1.90
C THR A 150 3.35 1.55 -0.56
N GLY A 151 3.08 0.24 -0.43
CA GLY A 151 3.28 -0.47 0.83
C GLY A 151 3.12 -1.98 0.72
N SER A 152 2.97 -2.65 1.87
CA SER A 152 2.57 -4.06 1.95
C SER A 152 1.22 -4.20 2.62
N SER A 153 0.39 -5.13 2.16
CA SER A 153 -0.88 -5.46 2.81
C SER A 153 -0.68 -6.22 4.14
N GLY A 154 0.47 -6.89 4.34
CA GLY A 154 0.75 -7.66 5.55
C GLY A 154 1.53 -6.94 6.65
N GLY A 155 2.26 -5.88 6.31
CA GLY A 155 3.02 -5.10 7.30
C GLY A 155 2.10 -4.23 8.17
N GLY A 156 2.42 -4.05 9.44
CA GLY A 156 1.63 -3.21 10.36
C GLY A 156 1.55 -1.75 9.88
N THR A 157 2.70 -1.10 9.71
CA THR A 157 2.80 0.28 9.22
C THR A 157 2.26 0.44 7.79
N GLY A 158 2.77 -0.36 6.84
CA GLY A 158 2.42 -0.22 5.43
C GLY A 158 0.92 -0.42 5.15
N SER A 159 0.30 -1.44 5.74
CA SER A 159 -1.13 -1.69 5.54
C SER A 159 -1.99 -0.66 6.26
N SER A 160 -1.60 -0.26 7.48
CA SER A 160 -2.37 0.72 8.27
C SER A 160 -2.32 2.11 7.65
N PHE A 161 -1.14 2.63 7.30
CA PHE A 161 -1.00 4.01 6.82
C PHE A 161 -1.64 4.26 5.47
N VAL A 162 -1.59 3.29 4.54
CA VAL A 162 -2.29 3.42 3.26
C VAL A 162 -3.80 3.61 3.47
N ILE A 163 -4.41 2.81 4.35
CA ILE A 163 -5.84 2.92 4.71
C ILE A 163 -6.13 4.22 5.44
N LEU A 164 -5.35 4.54 6.48
CA LEU A 164 -5.56 5.71 7.33
C LEU A 164 -5.37 7.02 6.57
N LEU A 165 -4.39 7.12 5.67
CA LEU A 165 -4.23 8.29 4.81
C LEU A 165 -5.42 8.48 3.89
N ALA A 166 -5.87 7.42 3.22
CA ALA A 166 -7.02 7.50 2.32
C ALA A 166 -8.31 7.91 3.05
N GLN A 167 -8.48 7.44 4.29
CA GLN A 167 -9.57 7.85 5.19
C GLN A 167 -9.42 9.29 5.68
N ALA A 168 -8.23 9.67 6.16
CA ALA A 168 -7.95 10.99 6.72
C ALA A 168 -8.12 12.10 5.67
N LEU A 169 -7.81 11.82 4.40
CA LEU A 169 -8.07 12.76 3.29
C LEU A 169 -9.56 13.04 3.04
N GLN A 170 -10.47 12.32 3.70
CA GLN A 170 -11.92 12.57 3.68
C GLN A 170 -12.40 13.40 4.87
N ASP A 171 -11.61 13.46 5.94
CA ASP A 171 -11.87 14.36 7.05
C ASP A 171 -11.56 15.79 6.63
N THR A 172 -12.53 16.69 6.79
CA THR A 172 -12.43 18.07 6.32
C THR A 172 -11.24 18.78 6.97
N ALA A 173 -11.03 18.61 8.28
CA ALA A 173 -9.96 19.31 8.99
C ALA A 173 -8.56 18.86 8.51
N PHE A 174 -8.33 17.56 8.40
CA PHE A 174 -7.07 17.02 7.88
C PHE A 174 -6.85 17.42 6.43
N ARG A 175 -7.87 17.23 5.58
CA ARG A 175 -7.81 17.57 4.15
C ARG A 175 -7.48 19.05 3.92
N SER A 176 -8.15 19.96 4.65
CA SER A 176 -7.92 21.40 4.53
C SER A 176 -6.48 21.79 4.91
N ARG A 177 -5.88 21.08 5.89
CA ARG A 177 -4.48 21.32 6.28
C ARG A 177 -3.50 20.79 5.25
N VAL A 178 -3.70 19.56 4.76
CA VAL A 178 -2.83 18.96 3.72
C VAL A 178 -2.88 19.79 2.43
N PHE A 179 -4.05 20.28 2.03
CA PHE A 179 -4.25 21.01 0.76
C PHE A 179 -4.24 22.52 0.90
N GLN A 180 -3.78 23.05 2.05
CA GLN A 180 -3.69 24.47 2.25
C GLN A 180 -2.80 25.12 1.17
N GLY A 181 -3.37 26.05 0.40
CA GLY A 181 -2.69 26.74 -0.69
C GLY A 181 -2.82 26.08 -2.06
N LEU A 182 -3.52 24.94 -2.17
CA LEU A 182 -3.89 24.34 -3.44
C LEU A 182 -5.22 24.89 -3.95
N THR A 183 -5.39 24.93 -5.27
CA THR A 183 -6.70 25.17 -5.88
C THR A 183 -7.52 23.88 -5.93
N ASP A 184 -8.85 24.02 -5.91
CA ASP A 184 -9.75 22.88 -6.01
C ASP A 184 -9.45 22.03 -7.26
N GLY A 185 -9.40 20.71 -7.08
CA GLY A 185 -9.13 19.75 -8.16
C GLY A 185 -7.66 19.51 -8.49
N GLN A 186 -6.70 20.21 -7.86
CA GLN A 186 -5.27 19.95 -8.09
C GLN A 186 -4.80 18.58 -7.60
N MET A 187 -5.47 18.00 -6.61
CA MET A 187 -5.11 16.68 -6.07
C MET A 187 -6.13 15.62 -6.50
N ASN A 188 -5.67 14.59 -7.19
CA ASN A 188 -6.48 13.46 -7.63
C ASN A 188 -6.76 12.47 -6.49
N THR A 189 -7.72 11.56 -6.72
CA THR A 189 -7.96 10.42 -5.82
C THR A 189 -6.75 9.48 -5.87
N PRO A 190 -6.23 9.01 -4.72
CA PRO A 190 -5.01 8.21 -4.67
C PRO A 190 -5.15 6.86 -5.39
N THR A 191 -4.04 6.38 -5.95
CA THR A 191 -3.86 4.99 -6.40
C THR A 191 -2.91 4.27 -5.46
N ALA A 192 -3.15 3.00 -5.16
CA ALA A 192 -2.29 2.22 -4.26
C ALA A 192 -1.62 1.04 -4.97
N PHE A 193 -0.36 0.76 -4.62
CA PHE A 193 0.40 -0.42 -5.01
C PHE A 193 0.84 -1.18 -3.75
N MET A 194 0.33 -2.39 -3.60
CA MET A 194 0.41 -3.16 -2.37
C MET A 194 1.05 -4.51 -2.64
N VAL A 195 2.17 -4.80 -1.98
CA VAL A 195 2.77 -6.15 -2.05
C VAL A 195 2.10 -7.07 -1.05
N GLU A 196 1.62 -8.21 -1.54
CA GLU A 196 1.08 -9.28 -0.71
C GLU A 196 2.21 -10.02 0.01
N PRO A 197 2.04 -10.34 1.30
CA PRO A 197 3.16 -10.69 2.16
C PRO A 197 3.51 -12.18 2.17
N PHE A 198 3.13 -12.94 1.13
CA PHE A 198 3.21 -14.41 1.13
C PHE A 198 4.60 -14.95 1.44
N PHE A 199 5.64 -14.31 0.90
CA PHE A 199 7.03 -14.65 1.22
C PHE A 199 7.37 -14.44 2.69
N ARG A 200 7.03 -13.28 3.26
CA ARG A 200 7.32 -13.00 4.69
C ARG A 200 6.55 -13.97 5.60
N SER A 201 5.34 -14.36 5.24
CA SER A 201 4.60 -15.40 5.98
C SER A 201 5.24 -16.79 5.87
N PHE A 202 5.91 -17.10 4.75
CA PHE A 202 6.55 -18.41 4.55
C PHE A 202 7.89 -18.53 5.29
N VAL A 203 8.72 -17.48 5.24
CA VAL A 203 10.05 -17.45 5.89
C VAL A 203 9.97 -17.57 7.41
N HIS A 204 8.91 -17.05 8.03
CA HIS A 204 8.70 -17.09 9.48
C HIS A 204 7.80 -18.25 9.94
N SER A 205 7.75 -19.34 9.18
CA SER A 205 6.90 -20.50 9.49
C SER A 205 7.23 -21.21 10.80
N GLU A 206 8.41 -20.96 11.37
CA GLU A 206 8.84 -21.51 12.67
C GLU A 206 8.11 -20.88 13.87
N ASP A 207 7.59 -19.66 13.75
CA ASP A 207 6.71 -19.02 14.75
C ASP A 207 5.33 -18.82 14.14
N ALA A 208 4.39 -19.74 14.39
CA ALA A 208 3.05 -19.71 13.80
C ALA A 208 2.26 -18.40 14.05
N ILE A 209 2.59 -17.65 15.11
CA ILE A 209 1.89 -16.39 15.43
C ILE A 209 2.29 -15.29 14.44
N HIS A 210 3.54 -15.27 13.99
CA HIS A 210 4.05 -14.20 13.14
C HIS A 210 3.43 -14.22 11.72
N PRO A 211 3.42 -15.34 10.97
CA PRO A 211 2.66 -15.47 9.73
C PRO A 211 1.16 -15.21 9.90
N ALA A 212 0.56 -15.65 11.01
CA ALA A 212 -0.86 -15.41 11.27
C ALA A 212 -1.18 -13.91 11.40
N ARG A 213 -0.33 -13.13 12.07
CA ARG A 213 -0.46 -11.66 12.15
C ARG A 213 -0.32 -11.02 10.77
N ILE A 214 0.69 -11.42 10.00
CA ILE A 214 0.93 -10.92 8.64
C ILE A 214 -0.28 -11.19 7.72
N LEU A 215 -0.80 -12.42 7.72
CA LEU A 215 -1.95 -12.80 6.91
C LEU A 215 -3.24 -12.13 7.40
N GLY A 216 -3.40 -11.99 8.72
CA GLY A 216 -4.50 -11.25 9.32
C GLY A 216 -4.52 -9.78 8.89
N ASN A 217 -3.36 -9.12 8.87
CA ASN A 217 -3.22 -7.76 8.36
C ASN A 217 -3.60 -7.66 6.88
N ALA A 218 -3.13 -8.60 6.05
CA ALA A 218 -3.43 -8.63 4.62
C ALA A 218 -4.92 -8.82 4.35
N MET A 219 -5.58 -9.71 5.11
CA MET A 219 -7.03 -9.91 5.02
C MET A 219 -7.80 -8.64 5.43
N ALA A 220 -7.44 -8.04 6.57
CA ALA A 220 -8.05 -6.81 7.05
C ALA A 220 -7.87 -5.68 6.03
N PHE A 221 -6.67 -5.53 5.47
CA PHE A 221 -6.37 -4.54 4.45
C PHE A 221 -7.28 -4.70 3.22
N ARG A 222 -7.44 -5.92 2.70
CA ARG A 222 -8.29 -6.18 1.53
C ARG A 222 -9.75 -5.78 1.76
N ILE A 223 -10.30 -6.10 2.94
CA ILE A 223 -11.69 -5.75 3.30
C ILE A 223 -11.84 -4.22 3.34
N GLU A 224 -10.92 -3.53 4.02
CA GLU A 224 -10.98 -2.08 4.18
C GLU A 224 -10.71 -1.34 2.87
N SER A 225 -9.75 -1.82 2.08
CA SER A 225 -9.38 -1.21 0.81
C SER A 225 -10.50 -1.35 -0.22
N GLU A 226 -11.17 -2.50 -0.29
CA GLU A 226 -12.37 -2.70 -1.11
C GLU A 226 -13.50 -1.75 -0.68
N TYR A 227 -13.75 -1.61 0.62
CA TYR A 227 -14.74 -0.65 1.13
C TYR A 227 -14.39 0.78 0.71
N LEU A 228 -13.13 1.19 0.82
CA LEU A 228 -12.67 2.53 0.45
C LEU A 228 -12.71 2.79 -1.06
N GLU A 229 -12.38 1.81 -1.89
CA GLU A 229 -12.50 1.89 -3.34
C GLU A 229 -13.96 2.07 -3.76
N ARG A 230 -14.90 1.29 -3.21
CA ARG A 230 -16.35 1.44 -3.47
C ARG A 230 -16.90 2.80 -3.05
N LYS A 231 -16.23 3.49 -2.10
CA LYS A 231 -16.56 4.85 -1.67
C LYS A 231 -15.83 5.93 -2.48
N GLY A 232 -15.07 5.56 -3.51
CA GLY A 232 -14.29 6.47 -4.34
C GLY A 232 -13.13 7.13 -3.58
N ARG A 233 -12.60 6.48 -2.53
CA ARG A 233 -11.46 7.01 -1.73
C ARG A 233 -10.13 6.52 -2.27
N PHE A 234 -10.15 5.40 -2.99
CA PHE A 234 -9.10 5.00 -3.92
C PHE A 234 -9.63 5.06 -5.34
N LYS A 235 -8.76 5.40 -6.28
CA LYS A 235 -9.06 5.31 -7.71
C LYS A 235 -8.85 3.90 -8.22
N ASN A 236 -7.71 3.28 -7.85
CA ASN A 236 -7.39 1.88 -8.09
C ASN A 236 -6.49 1.38 -6.95
N ILE A 237 -6.55 0.08 -6.67
CA ILE A 237 -5.61 -0.62 -5.79
C ILE A 237 -5.04 -1.83 -6.53
N TYR A 238 -3.72 -1.86 -6.68
CA TYR A 238 -3.01 -2.96 -7.32
C TYR A 238 -2.37 -3.84 -6.25
N HIS A 239 -2.85 -5.08 -6.15
CA HIS A 239 -2.25 -6.11 -5.30
C HIS A 239 -1.20 -6.88 -6.09
N GLN A 240 0.06 -6.77 -5.66
CA GLN A 240 1.20 -7.44 -6.25
C GLN A 240 1.58 -8.64 -5.38
N GLY A 241 1.19 -9.81 -5.83
CA GLY A 241 1.51 -11.06 -5.16
C GLY A 241 1.31 -12.17 -6.15
N LEU A 242 2.38 -12.91 -6.43
CA LEU A 242 2.30 -14.10 -7.26
C LEU A 242 2.65 -15.28 -6.36
N SER A 243 1.67 -16.15 -6.10
CA SER A 243 1.88 -17.50 -5.61
C SER A 243 1.41 -18.45 -6.71
N ASN A 244 2.30 -19.34 -7.17
CA ASN A 244 1.94 -20.41 -8.09
C ASN A 244 2.10 -21.76 -7.38
N ALA A 245 1.78 -22.87 -8.06
CA ALA A 245 1.90 -24.22 -7.51
C ALA A 245 3.34 -24.59 -7.09
N GLY A 246 4.36 -23.83 -7.51
CA GLY A 246 5.75 -23.99 -7.13
C GLY A 246 6.23 -23.08 -5.99
N GLY A 247 5.37 -22.19 -5.44
CA GLY A 247 5.71 -21.30 -4.33
C GLY A 247 5.38 -19.82 -4.58
N ALA A 248 5.87 -18.94 -3.70
CA ALA A 248 5.80 -17.49 -3.91
C ALA A 248 6.84 -17.06 -4.96
N VAL A 249 6.44 -16.26 -5.94
CA VAL A 249 7.32 -15.72 -7.00
C VAL A 249 8.08 -14.47 -6.54
N LEU A 250 7.59 -13.81 -5.48
CA LEU A 250 8.29 -12.72 -4.80
C LEU A 250 8.89 -13.26 -3.51
N ASP A 251 9.93 -14.10 -3.62
CA ASP A 251 10.52 -14.86 -2.52
C ASP A 251 11.76 -14.21 -1.89
N SER A 252 11.96 -12.92 -2.12
CA SER A 252 13.02 -12.15 -1.47
C SER A 252 12.64 -10.67 -1.34
N GLU A 253 13.24 -9.96 -0.39
CA GLU A 253 13.06 -8.51 -0.28
C GLU A 253 13.52 -7.78 -1.55
N ARG A 254 14.51 -8.32 -2.25
CA ARG A 254 15.02 -7.78 -3.53
C ARG A 254 13.97 -7.88 -4.63
N ASP A 255 13.28 -9.00 -4.75
CA ASP A 255 12.25 -9.19 -5.77
C ASP A 255 11.01 -8.34 -5.47
N VAL A 256 10.64 -8.26 -4.18
CA VAL A 256 9.61 -7.34 -3.70
C VAL A 256 9.96 -5.89 -4.07
N ALA A 257 11.16 -5.43 -3.74
CA ALA A 257 11.64 -4.09 -4.07
C ALA A 257 11.56 -3.81 -5.57
N LYS A 258 12.11 -4.73 -6.37
CA LYS A 258 12.18 -4.58 -7.83
C LYS A 258 10.79 -4.52 -8.46
N VAL A 259 9.90 -5.45 -8.11
CA VAL A 259 8.55 -5.48 -8.69
C VAL A 259 7.75 -4.26 -8.26
N LEU A 260 7.79 -3.90 -6.98
CA LEU A 260 7.07 -2.73 -6.47
C LEU A 260 7.54 -1.43 -7.14
N GLY A 261 8.85 -1.16 -7.12
CA GLY A 261 9.42 0.05 -7.73
C GLY A 261 9.22 0.11 -9.24
N THR A 262 9.41 -1.02 -9.94
CA THR A 262 9.22 -1.08 -11.39
C THR A 262 7.76 -0.85 -11.76
N SER A 263 6.81 -1.46 -11.07
CA SER A 263 5.39 -1.30 -11.36
C SER A 263 4.91 0.13 -11.16
N VAL A 264 5.34 0.79 -10.07
CA VAL A 264 5.03 2.20 -9.81
C VAL A 264 5.63 3.08 -10.91
N TYR A 265 6.90 2.89 -11.26
CA TYR A 265 7.54 3.66 -12.34
C TYR A 265 6.82 3.48 -13.69
N GLN A 266 6.50 2.25 -14.08
CA GLN A 266 5.82 1.97 -15.35
C GLN A 266 4.42 2.58 -15.37
N PHE A 267 3.70 2.56 -14.24
CA PHE A 267 2.41 3.22 -14.11
C PHE A 267 2.53 4.74 -14.36
N GLU A 268 3.47 5.41 -13.69
CA GLU A 268 3.65 6.85 -13.82
C GLU A 268 4.12 7.26 -15.22
N LYS A 269 5.09 6.53 -15.78
CA LYS A 269 5.61 6.76 -17.13
C LYS A 269 4.51 6.70 -18.19
N HIS A 270 3.58 5.77 -18.03
CA HIS A 270 2.52 5.50 -18.99
C HIS A 270 1.17 6.10 -18.61
N TRP A 271 1.12 6.92 -17.54
CA TRP A 271 -0.10 7.52 -17.04
C TRP A 271 -0.84 8.32 -18.11
N SER A 272 -0.20 9.33 -18.68
CA SER A 272 -0.86 10.25 -19.63
C SER A 272 -1.12 9.63 -20.99
N SER A 273 -0.27 8.71 -21.45
CA SER A 273 -0.32 8.16 -22.81
C SER A 273 -1.21 6.92 -22.93
N TYR A 274 -1.40 6.18 -21.84
CA TYR A 274 -2.08 4.88 -21.89
C TYR A 274 -3.08 4.68 -20.75
N ILE A 275 -2.69 4.94 -19.51
CA ILE A 275 -3.50 4.56 -18.35
C ILE A 275 -4.67 5.53 -18.15
N LYS A 276 -4.43 6.83 -17.99
CA LYS A 276 -5.48 7.85 -17.82
C LYS A 276 -6.56 7.77 -18.91
N PRO A 277 -6.21 7.70 -20.21
CA PRO A 277 -7.22 7.56 -21.26
C PRO A 277 -8.09 6.31 -21.10
N ARG A 278 -7.53 5.18 -20.66
CA ARG A 278 -8.23 3.89 -20.59
C ARG A 278 -8.96 3.64 -19.26
N THR A 279 -8.48 4.21 -18.15
CA THR A 279 -8.98 3.93 -16.79
C THR A 279 -9.68 5.12 -16.14
N VAL A 280 -9.50 6.33 -16.70
CA VAL A 280 -10.08 7.56 -16.15
C VAL A 280 -11.03 8.20 -17.16
N ASP A 281 -10.62 8.31 -18.42
CA ASP A 281 -11.38 9.08 -19.42
C ASP A 281 -12.42 8.24 -20.18
N THR A 282 -12.24 6.91 -20.28
CA THR A 282 -13.23 6.00 -20.89
C THR A 282 -14.07 5.26 -19.84
N ALA A 283 -15.38 5.16 -20.07
CA ALA A 283 -16.34 4.48 -19.17
C ALA A 283 -16.21 2.95 -19.10
N ASP A 284 -15.34 2.33 -19.92
CA ASP A 284 -15.26 0.88 -20.09
C ASP A 284 -14.14 0.22 -19.26
N VAL A 285 -13.87 0.79 -18.09
CA VAL A 285 -12.94 0.24 -17.10
C VAL A 285 -13.37 -1.17 -16.66
N LEU A 286 -14.68 -1.42 -16.64
CA LEU A 286 -15.26 -2.72 -16.33
C LEU A 286 -14.96 -3.79 -17.39
N ALA A 287 -14.78 -3.47 -18.68
CA ALA A 287 -14.35 -4.45 -19.67
C ALA A 287 -12.85 -4.76 -19.56
N ILE A 288 -12.02 -3.79 -19.20
CA ILE A 288 -10.57 -3.97 -19.06
C ILE A 288 -10.23 -4.84 -17.83
N PHE A 289 -10.88 -4.58 -16.69
CA PHE A 289 -10.67 -5.37 -15.46
C PHE A 289 -11.65 -6.53 -15.30
N GLY A 290 -12.75 -6.57 -16.05
CA GLY A 290 -13.70 -7.69 -16.05
C GLY A 290 -13.10 -9.00 -16.55
N HIS A 291 -11.97 -8.94 -17.24
CA HIS A 291 -11.16 -10.12 -17.59
C HIS A 291 -10.03 -10.43 -16.58
N TYR A 292 -9.73 -9.51 -15.66
CA TYR A 292 -8.71 -9.68 -14.63
C TYR A 292 -9.36 -10.00 -13.27
N LEU A 293 -10.13 -11.10 -13.23
CA LEU A 293 -10.90 -11.53 -12.05
C LEU A 293 -10.10 -12.44 -11.10
N GLY A 294 -8.77 -12.41 -11.15
CA GLY A 294 -7.94 -13.36 -10.39
C GLY A 294 -8.29 -14.82 -10.71
N HIS A 295 -8.69 -15.10 -11.95
CA HIS A 295 -9.05 -16.44 -12.41
C HIS A 295 -7.91 -17.47 -12.40
N ASP A 296 -6.73 -17.03 -12.00
CA ASP A 296 -5.50 -17.81 -11.86
C ASP A 296 -5.36 -18.43 -10.46
N THR A 297 -6.41 -18.37 -9.62
CA THR A 297 -6.48 -19.10 -8.36
C THR A 297 -6.57 -20.62 -8.63
N PRO A 298 -5.64 -21.44 -8.09
CA PRO A 298 -5.60 -22.89 -8.31
C PRO A 298 -6.91 -23.62 -8.01
N GLU A 299 -7.74 -23.10 -7.09
CA GLU A 299 -9.00 -23.72 -6.67
C GLU A 299 -10.01 -23.90 -7.81
N ARG A 300 -9.97 -23.06 -8.86
CA ARG A 300 -10.85 -23.21 -10.03
C ARG A 300 -10.31 -24.17 -11.09
N ALA A 301 -9.00 -24.34 -11.21
CA ALA A 301 -8.41 -25.36 -12.09
C ALA A 301 -8.81 -26.77 -11.62
N MET A 302 -8.93 -26.96 -10.30
CA MET A 302 -9.44 -28.20 -9.70
C MET A 302 -10.95 -28.42 -9.89
N MET A 303 -11.75 -27.37 -10.06
CA MET A 303 -13.19 -27.50 -10.34
C MET A 303 -13.48 -27.90 -11.79
N ASN A 304 -12.59 -27.57 -12.74
CA ASN A 304 -12.72 -27.98 -14.15
C ASN A 304 -12.14 -29.38 -14.43
N THR A 305 -11.45 -29.99 -13.47
CA THR A 305 -11.08 -31.42 -13.49
C THR A 305 -12.06 -32.24 -12.67
N ARG A 306 -13.37 -32.07 -12.88
CA ARG A 306 -14.29 -33.16 -12.50
C ARG A 306 -13.96 -34.35 -13.41
N PRO A 307 -13.73 -35.56 -12.86
CA PRO A 307 -13.61 -36.74 -13.68
C PRO A 307 -14.87 -36.84 -14.54
N THR A 308 -14.69 -36.96 -15.86
CA THR A 308 -15.76 -37.44 -16.73
C THR A 308 -16.33 -38.69 -16.07
N PRO A 309 -17.64 -38.77 -15.77
CA PRO A 309 -18.20 -40.00 -15.25
C PRO A 309 -17.84 -41.10 -16.24
N VAL A 310 -17.10 -42.09 -15.77
CA VAL A 310 -16.80 -43.30 -16.52
C VAL A 310 -18.15 -43.81 -16.99
N GLN A 311 -18.39 -43.79 -18.29
CA GLN A 311 -19.51 -44.51 -18.88
C GLN A 311 -19.29 -45.98 -18.53
N THR A 312 -20.03 -46.47 -17.54
CA THR A 312 -20.12 -47.90 -17.27
C THR A 312 -20.67 -48.55 -18.53
N GLU A 313 -19.83 -49.33 -19.19
CA GLU A 313 -20.25 -50.20 -20.29
C GLU A 313 -21.42 -51.08 -19.81
N PRO A 314 -22.42 -51.32 -20.68
CA PRO A 314 -23.56 -52.15 -20.31
C PRO A 314 -23.11 -53.58 -20.04
N SER A 315 -23.50 -54.07 -18.86
CA SER A 315 -23.28 -55.46 -18.42
C SER A 315 -23.91 -56.44 -19.41
N PRO A 316 -23.16 -57.42 -19.96
CA PRO A 316 -23.73 -58.46 -20.78
C PRO A 316 -24.37 -59.52 -19.87
N ASN A 317 -25.70 -59.43 -19.71
CA ASN A 317 -26.49 -60.51 -19.15
C ASN A 317 -26.37 -61.77 -20.03
N GLY A 318 -26.05 -62.91 -19.40
CA GLY A 318 -26.09 -64.21 -20.07
C GLY A 318 -25.63 -65.38 -19.19
N GLN A 319 -26.45 -65.73 -18.19
CA GLN A 319 -26.49 -66.97 -17.38
C GLN A 319 -26.17 -68.29 -18.15
N PRO A 320 -25.93 -69.47 -17.49
CA PRO A 320 -26.54 -69.94 -16.23
C PRO A 320 -25.67 -70.76 -15.24
N GLN A 321 -26.19 -70.91 -14.01
CA GLN A 321 -25.70 -71.83 -12.97
C GLN A 321 -26.00 -73.31 -13.30
N PRO A 322 -25.15 -74.25 -12.88
CA PRO A 322 -25.53 -75.64 -12.67
C PRO A 322 -25.65 -76.00 -11.18
N SER A 323 -26.84 -76.56 -10.85
CA SER A 323 -27.26 -77.47 -9.77
C SER A 323 -26.46 -77.54 -8.46
#